data_AF-A0A1J5QYR4-F1
#
_entry.id   AF-A0A1J5QYR4-F1
#
_cell.length_a   1.000
_cell.length_b   1.000
_cell.length_c   1.000
_cell.angle_alpha   90.00
_cell.angle_beta   90.00
_cell.angle_gamma   90.00
#
_symmetry.space_group_name_H-M   'P 1'
#
loop_
_entity.id
_entity.type
_entity.pdbx_description
1 polymer ?
#
loop_
_entity_poly.entity_id
_entity_poly.type
_entity_poly.pdbx_seq_one_letter_code
_entity_poly.pdbx_strand_id
1 'polypeptide(L)'
;MAKLRVCVTWASVGLGVVSAFCWWRAAVVKVQHAAGAQAQGPYRDGSSAVDGADMAATMRKQSIWNRWAAIAAAGAALAQAISAALPG
;
A
#
# COMPACT_ATOMS: atom_id res chain seq x y z
N MET A 1 22.66 26.12 -1.80
CA MET A 1 21.96 25.00 -2.47
C MET A 1 21.96 23.72 -1.63
N ALA A 2 23.02 23.42 -0.86
CA ALA A 2 23.09 22.25 0.05
C ALA A 2 21.88 22.07 1.00
N LYS A 3 21.38 23.16 1.62
CA LYS A 3 20.20 23.09 2.51
C LYS A 3 18.94 22.61 1.80
N LEU A 4 18.71 23.06 0.55
CA LEU A 4 17.57 22.65 -0.26
C LEU A 4 17.64 21.17 -0.62
N ARG A 5 18.82 20.69 -1.04
CA ARG A 5 19.05 19.28 -1.35
C ARG A 5 18.76 18.39 -0.14
N VAL A 6 19.26 18.76 1.04
CA VAL A 6 19.00 18.03 2.29
C VAL A 6 17.51 18.01 2.62
N CYS A 7 16.80 19.13 2.52
CA CYS A 7 15.35 19.17 2.75
C CYS A 7 14.58 18.24 1.79
N VAL A 8 14.91 18.28 0.49
CA VAL A 8 14.26 17.45 -0.53
C VAL A 8 14.57 15.97 -0.32
N THR A 9 15.79 15.63 0.09
CA THR A 9 16.17 14.26 0.44
C THR A 9 15.38 13.74 1.64
N TRP A 10 15.24 14.53 2.71
CA TRP A 10 14.43 14.13 3.85
C TRP A 10 12.94 13.99 3.52
N ALA A 11 12.42 14.84 2.63
CA ALA A 11 11.05 14.68 2.12
C ALA A 11 10.87 13.37 1.34
N SER A 12 11.84 13.02 0.49
CA SER A 12 11.85 11.74 -0.25
C SER A 12 11.88 10.54 0.71
N VAL A 13 12.74 10.58 1.73
CA VAL A 13 12.82 9.54 2.77
C VAL A 13 11.49 9.38 3.50
N GLY A 14 10.87 10.49 3.92
CA GLY A 14 9.58 10.45 4.61
C GLY A 14 8.48 9.82 3.76
N LEU A 15 8.39 10.20 2.48
CA LEU A 15 7.44 9.62 1.53
C LEU A 15 7.72 8.12 1.26
N GLY A 16 8.99 7.73 1.21
CA GLY A 16 9.40 6.33 1.09
C GLY A 16 8.96 5.49 2.30
N VAL A 17 9.12 6.01 3.52
CA VAL A 17 8.66 5.35 4.75
C VAL A 17 7.15 5.17 4.76
N VAL A 18 6.39 6.21 4.38
CA VAL A 18 4.92 6.12 4.27
C VAL A 18 4.51 5.06 3.25
N SER A 19 5.18 5.02 2.10
CA SER A 19 4.94 4.01 1.07
C SER A 19 5.18 2.59 1.60
N ALA A 20 6.33 2.36 2.25
CA ALA A 20 6.68 1.07 2.83
C ALA A 20 5.65 0.62 3.90
N PHE A 21 5.20 1.53 4.75
CA PHE A 21 4.16 1.25 5.74
C PHE A 21 2.83 0.86 5.08
N CYS A 22 2.42 1.57 4.02
CA CYS A 22 1.21 1.24 3.28
C CYS A 22 1.31 -0.15 2.62
N TRP A 23 2.46 -0.52 2.04
CA TRP A 23 2.67 -1.87 1.51
C TRP A 23 2.64 -2.95 2.59
N TRP A 24 3.25 -2.69 3.75
CA TRP A 24 3.15 -3.61 4.89
C TRP A 24 1.69 -3.84 5.31
N ARG A 25 0.91 -2.74 5.43
CA ARG A 25 -0.53 -2.83 5.74
C ARG A 25 -1.31 -3.56 4.65
N ALA A 26 -0.97 -3.36 3.37
CA ALA A 26 -1.56 -4.11 2.27
C ALA A 26 -1.25 -5.61 2.38
N ALA A 27 -0.03 -5.99 2.74
CA ALA A 27 0.35 -7.39 2.86
C ALA A 27 -0.36 -8.11 4.02
N VAL A 28 -0.60 -7.40 5.13
CA VAL A 28 -1.17 -8.00 6.35
C VAL A 28 -2.70 -7.93 6.37
N VAL A 29 -3.34 -6.99 5.68
CA VAL A 29 -4.81 -6.86 5.73
C VAL A 29 -5.49 -8.08 5.11
N LYS A 30 -6.33 -8.72 5.93
CA LYS A 30 -7.20 -9.84 5.53
C LYS A 30 -8.60 -9.56 6.06
N VAL A 31 -9.62 -9.83 5.24
CA VAL A 31 -11.02 -9.73 5.66
C VAL A 31 -11.50 -11.13 6.00
N GLN A 32 -11.73 -11.39 7.28
CA GLN A 32 -12.31 -12.66 7.73
C GLN A 32 -13.71 -12.81 7.13
N HIS A 33 -14.02 -14.01 6.65
CA HIS A 33 -15.36 -14.36 6.20
C HIS A 33 -16.27 -14.45 7.44
N ALA A 34 -17.49 -13.92 7.36
CA ALA A 34 -18.42 -13.97 8.48
C ALA A 34 -18.73 -15.45 8.83
N ALA A 35 -18.69 -15.80 10.13
CA ALA A 35 -18.78 -17.17 10.63
C ALA A 35 -20.04 -17.95 10.18
N GLY A 36 -21.07 -17.27 9.65
CA GLY A 36 -22.29 -17.89 9.12
C GLY A 36 -22.24 -18.33 7.65
N ALA A 37 -21.25 -17.91 6.87
CA ALA A 37 -21.19 -18.20 5.43
C ALA A 37 -20.58 -19.58 5.10
N GLN A 38 -19.82 -20.19 6.03
CA GLN A 38 -19.29 -21.55 5.85
C GLN A 38 -20.37 -22.63 5.73
N ALA A 39 -21.59 -22.36 6.23
CA ALA A 39 -22.69 -23.33 6.20
C ALA A 39 -23.35 -23.51 4.82
N GLN A 40 -23.07 -22.64 3.84
CA GLN A 40 -23.82 -22.60 2.56
C GLN A 40 -22.99 -22.88 1.30
N GLY A 41 -21.78 -23.41 1.47
CA GLY A 41 -20.90 -23.81 0.35
C GLY A 41 -20.06 -22.66 -0.22
N PRO A 42 -19.02 -22.98 -1.02
CA PRO A 42 -17.95 -22.04 -1.40
C PRO A 42 -18.34 -20.99 -2.47
N TYR A 43 -19.62 -20.91 -2.86
CA TYR A 43 -20.02 -20.24 -4.11
C TYR A 43 -21.33 -19.45 -4.02
N ARG A 44 -21.57 -18.79 -2.89
CA ARG A 44 -22.65 -17.80 -2.79
C ARG A 44 -22.04 -16.42 -2.55
N ASP A 45 -22.36 -15.49 -3.44
CA ASP A 45 -21.92 -14.07 -3.47
C ASP A 45 -20.56 -13.74 -4.13
N GLY A 46 -20.00 -14.65 -4.93
CA GLY A 46 -18.79 -14.35 -5.73
C GLY A 46 -17.50 -14.23 -4.89
N SER A 47 -17.53 -14.74 -3.66
CA SER A 47 -16.38 -14.81 -2.78
C SER A 47 -15.82 -16.23 -2.76
N SER A 48 -14.59 -16.39 -3.26
CA SER A 48 -13.84 -17.63 -3.08
C SER A 48 -13.26 -17.60 -1.66
N ALA A 49 -13.81 -18.40 -0.74
CA ALA A 49 -13.21 -18.57 0.57
C ALA A 49 -11.94 -19.41 0.45
N VAL A 50 -10.77 -18.75 0.43
CA VAL A 50 -9.47 -19.41 0.61
C VAL A 50 -9.08 -19.14 2.07
N ASP A 51 -8.89 -20.20 2.85
CA ASP A 51 -8.52 -20.15 4.27
C ASP A 51 -9.49 -19.35 5.19
N GLY A 52 -10.79 -19.36 4.88
CA GLY A 52 -11.80 -18.66 5.70
C GLY A 52 -11.75 -17.13 5.62
N ALA A 53 -11.03 -16.58 4.64
CA ALA A 53 -11.04 -15.16 4.32
C ALA A 53 -11.84 -14.90 3.04
N ASP A 54 -12.57 -13.78 2.99
CA ASP A 54 -13.17 -13.28 1.76
C ASP A 54 -12.05 -12.76 0.85
N MET A 55 -11.68 -13.53 -0.18
CA MET A 55 -10.60 -13.15 -1.09
C MET A 55 -10.92 -11.85 -1.85
N ALA A 56 -12.16 -11.67 -2.30
CA ALA A 56 -12.58 -10.48 -3.05
C ALA A 56 -12.56 -9.23 -2.15
N ALA A 57 -13.08 -9.32 -0.93
CA ALA A 57 -13.05 -8.21 0.01
C ALA A 57 -11.61 -7.93 0.52
N THR A 58 -10.80 -8.97 0.68
CA THR A 58 -9.38 -8.84 1.03
C THR A 58 -8.63 -8.10 -0.08
N MET A 59 -8.72 -8.56 -1.34
CA MET A 59 -8.09 -7.91 -2.49
C MET A 59 -8.54 -6.45 -2.63
N ARG A 60 -9.82 -6.14 -2.40
CA ARG A 60 -10.32 -4.75 -2.42
C ARG A 60 -9.71 -3.88 -1.32
N LYS A 61 -9.49 -4.42 -0.13
CA LYS A 61 -8.79 -3.67 0.94
C LYS A 61 -7.30 -3.53 0.64
N GLN A 62 -6.65 -4.59 0.14
CA GLN A 62 -5.25 -4.54 -0.27
C GLN A 62 -5.02 -3.51 -1.37
N SER A 63 -5.93 -3.39 -2.34
CA SER A 63 -5.81 -2.42 -3.43
C SER A 63 -5.87 -0.96 -2.96
N ILE A 64 -6.66 -0.66 -1.93
CA ILE A 64 -6.70 0.69 -1.32
C ILE A 64 -5.33 1.03 -0.72
N TRP A 65 -4.75 0.12 0.07
CA TRP A 65 -3.42 0.34 0.65
C TRP A 65 -2.32 0.42 -0.41
N ASN A 66 -2.39 -0.41 -1.45
CA ASN A 66 -1.46 -0.37 -2.59
C ASN A 66 -1.56 0.95 -3.37
N ARG A 67 -2.77 1.51 -3.55
CA ARG A 67 -2.95 2.82 -4.18
C ARG A 67 -2.24 3.92 -3.40
N TRP A 68 -2.40 3.95 -2.09
CA TRP A 68 -1.71 4.92 -1.24
C TRP A 68 -0.19 4.73 -1.23
N ALA A 69 0.27 3.49 -1.17
CA ALA A 69 1.69 3.15 -1.26
C ALA A 69 2.30 3.67 -2.57
N ALA A 70 1.63 3.46 -3.70
CA ALA A 70 2.08 3.90 -5.01
C ALA A 70 2.14 5.43 -5.14
N ILE A 71 1.14 6.15 -4.62
CA ILE A 71 1.13 7.63 -4.61
C ILE A 71 2.31 8.16 -3.79
N ALA A 72 2.54 7.60 -2.60
CA ALA A 72 3.66 7.99 -1.75
C ALA A 72 5.02 7.66 -2.39
N ALA A 73 5.16 6.48 -3.01
CA ALA A 73 6.37 6.08 -3.73
C ALA A 73 6.67 7.00 -4.91
N ALA A 74 5.65 7.37 -5.69
CA ALA A 74 5.79 8.29 -6.81
C ALA A 74 6.26 9.67 -6.33
N GLY A 75 5.68 10.18 -5.24
CA GLY A 75 6.15 11.42 -4.61
C GLY A 75 7.60 11.33 -4.13
N ALA A 76 7.97 10.22 -3.49
CA ALA A 76 9.35 9.97 -3.05
C ALA A 76 10.32 9.97 -4.23
N ALA A 77 9.97 9.29 -5.32
CA ALA A 77 10.78 9.19 -6.53
C ALA A 77 10.95 10.55 -7.23
N LEU A 78 9.89 11.36 -7.30
CA LEU A 78 9.96 12.72 -7.82
C LEU A 78 10.88 13.60 -6.97
N ALA A 79 10.75 13.56 -5.65
CA ALA A 79 11.64 14.29 -4.75
C ALA A 79 13.10 13.83 -4.91
N GLN A 80 13.33 12.52 -5.07
CA GLN A 80 14.66 11.97 -5.29
C GLN A 80 15.27 12.42 -6.61
N ALA A 81 14.47 12.46 -7.69
CA ALA A 81 14.88 12.96 -9.00
C ALA A 81 15.25 14.45 -8.93
N ILE A 82 14.46 15.28 -8.24
CA ILE A 82 14.77 16.69 -8.03
C ILE A 82 16.07 16.86 -7.24
N SER A 83 16.26 16.08 -6.17
CA SER A 83 17.51 16.12 -5.38
C SER A 83 18.74 15.75 -6.22
N ALA A 84 18.60 14.80 -7.16
CA ALA A 84 19.66 14.39 -8.07
C ALA A 84 19.97 15.43 -9.16
N ALA A 85 18.98 16.22 -9.58
CA ALA A 85 19.15 17.27 -10.58
C ALA A 85 19.78 18.56 -10.04
N LEU A 86 19.82 18.75 -8.72
CA LEU A 86 20.45 19.91 -8.10
C LEU A 86 21.98 19.79 -8.12
N PRO A 87 22.72 20.76 -8.70
CA PRO A 87 24.18 20.77 -8.66
C PRO A 87 24.68 20.90 -7.21
N GLY A 88 25.79 20.19 -6.92
CA GLY A 88 26.41 20.08 -5.59
C GLY A 88 26.99 21.39 -5.08
#